data_AF-A0A3A1TY44-F1
#
_entry.id   AF-A0A3A1TY44-F1
#
_cell.length_a   1.000
_cell.length_b   1.000
_cell.length_c   1.000
_cell.angle_alpha   90.00
_cell.angle_beta   90.00
_cell.angle_gamma   90.00
#
_symmetry.space_group_name_H-M   'P 1'
#
loop_
_entity.id
_entity.type
_entity.pdbx_description
1 polymer ?
#
loop_
_entity_poly.entity_id
_entity_poly.type
_entity_poly.pdbx_seq_one_letter_code
_entity_poly.pdbx_strand_id
1 'polypeptide(L)'
;MMRDGGPDIGSILMVCTANICRSPLAAMHLQETLTSGPLEGAAIASAGVRGLTGAPMCDVARGGLDDASHADAHRARELDGALIVAADLVITMEREQRGAVARLAPGQQGKVFTIREAAAMVEAVAEAGPLPGTVAELAERMRALRGIVRPPVPAPVQRRGLGRLLARKPSEAADDGLSVEDGHNIDAAAHAATVEDVRRLSGRIGTLLAGQAATR
;
A
#
# COMPACT_ATOMS: atom_id res chain seq x y z
N MET A 1 21.42 20.83 14.17
CA MET A 1 21.43 19.44 14.66
C MET A 1 21.81 18.55 13.51
N MET A 2 23.02 18.00 13.57
CA MET A 2 23.58 17.14 12.55
C MET A 2 22.82 15.81 12.60
N ARG A 3 22.30 15.35 11.46
CA ARG A 3 21.75 13.98 11.32
C ARG A 3 22.93 13.03 11.52
N ASP A 4 22.88 12.20 12.56
CA ASP A 4 23.87 11.16 12.80
C ASP A 4 23.95 10.24 11.58
N GLY A 5 25.18 10.02 11.09
CA GLY A 5 25.52 9.43 9.78
C GLY A 5 25.30 7.92 9.67
N GLY A 6 24.11 7.43 10.01
CA GLY A 6 23.65 6.14 9.52
C GLY A 6 23.35 6.19 8.00
N PRO A 7 23.34 5.05 7.30
CA PRO A 7 22.89 5.03 5.91
C PRO A 7 21.46 5.57 5.83
N ASP A 8 21.18 6.40 4.82
CA ASP A 8 19.82 6.83 4.51
C ASP A 8 19.04 5.61 4.00
N ILE A 9 18.33 4.92 4.91
CA ILE A 9 17.54 3.72 4.61
C ILE A 9 16.51 4.02 3.51
N GLY A 10 16.04 5.26 3.43
CA GLY A 10 15.11 5.75 2.42
C GLY A 10 13.66 5.80 2.91
N SER A 11 12.76 6.07 1.96
CA SER A 11 11.37 6.44 2.26
C SER A 11 10.32 5.79 1.37
N ILE A 12 9.19 5.41 1.98
CA ILE A 12 8.03 4.79 1.32
C ILE A 12 6.81 5.70 1.46
N LEU A 13 6.14 5.99 0.34
CA LEU A 13 4.91 6.77 0.31
C LEU A 13 3.71 5.91 -0.11
N MET A 14 2.78 5.73 0.83
CA MET A 14 1.49 5.05 0.60
C MET A 14 0.46 6.04 0.05
N VAL A 15 -0.22 5.70 -1.04
CA VAL A 15 -1.14 6.62 -1.75
C VAL A 15 -2.50 5.97 -1.96
N CYS A 16 -3.57 6.66 -1.56
CA CYS A 16 -4.93 6.29 -1.92
C CYS A 16 -5.68 7.51 -2.50
N THR A 17 -7.02 7.50 -2.47
CA THR A 17 -7.83 8.62 -2.95
C THR A 17 -7.83 9.79 -1.96
N ALA A 18 -8.40 9.59 -0.77
CA ALA A 18 -8.70 10.67 0.18
C ALA A 18 -7.70 10.78 1.36
N ASN A 19 -6.79 9.82 1.52
CA ASN A 19 -5.85 9.70 2.64
C ASN A 19 -6.50 9.60 4.03
N ILE A 20 -7.71 9.04 4.14
CA ILE A 20 -8.40 8.83 5.42
C ILE A 20 -8.56 7.35 5.82
N CYS A 21 -8.29 6.41 4.92
CA CYS A 21 -8.49 4.98 5.18
C CYS A 21 -7.31 4.13 4.72
N ARG A 22 -7.27 3.79 3.42
CA ARG A 22 -6.41 2.73 2.90
C ARG A 22 -4.92 3.09 3.01
N SER A 23 -4.50 4.26 2.55
CA SER A 23 -3.09 4.66 2.64
C SER A 23 -2.57 4.92 4.05
N PRO A 24 -3.30 5.58 4.99
CA PRO A 24 -2.80 5.69 6.35
C PRO A 24 -2.77 4.34 7.07
N LEU A 25 -3.78 3.48 6.87
CA LEU A 25 -3.79 2.12 7.42
C LEU A 25 -2.57 1.33 6.95
N ALA A 26 -2.34 1.33 5.64
CA ALA A 26 -1.21 0.60 5.06
C ALA A 26 0.14 1.12 5.56
N ALA A 27 0.29 2.44 5.75
CA ALA A 27 1.50 3.06 6.25
C ALA A 27 1.80 2.66 7.71
N MET A 28 0.80 2.79 8.59
CA MET A 28 0.94 2.44 10.00
C MET A 28 1.16 0.94 10.20
N HIS A 29 0.38 0.11 9.53
CA HIS A 29 0.52 -1.34 9.62
C HIS A 29 1.84 -1.84 9.02
N LEU A 30 2.37 -1.18 7.98
CA LEU A 30 3.71 -1.48 7.47
C LEU A 30 4.77 -1.13 8.51
N GLN A 31 4.62 0.00 9.21
CA GLN A 31 5.54 0.40 10.28
C GLN A 31 5.48 -0.53 11.50
N GLU A 32 4.29 -1.03 11.85
CA GLU A 32 4.10 -2.04 12.92
C GLU A 32 4.75 -3.38 12.60
N THR A 33 4.86 -3.74 11.31
CA THR A 33 5.35 -5.06 10.87
C THR A 33 6.80 -5.05 10.39
N LEU A 34 7.32 -3.90 9.95
CA LEU A 34 8.73 -3.73 9.57
C LEU A 34 9.59 -3.40 10.80
N THR A 35 9.73 -4.39 11.68
CA THR A 35 10.40 -4.24 12.99
C THR A 35 11.81 -4.80 13.04
N SER A 36 12.31 -5.33 11.93
CA SER A 36 13.67 -5.85 11.79
C SER A 36 14.12 -5.79 10.34
N GLY A 37 15.30 -6.31 10.05
CA GLY A 37 15.82 -6.43 8.68
C GLY A 37 16.50 -5.16 8.17
N PRO A 38 17.05 -5.19 6.93
CA PRO A 38 17.89 -4.10 6.43
C PRO A 38 17.16 -2.77 6.24
N LEU A 39 15.83 -2.80 6.15
CA LEU A 39 14.98 -1.62 5.95
C LEU A 39 14.27 -1.18 7.24
N GLU A 40 14.61 -1.76 8.39
CA GLU A 40 14.16 -1.26 9.69
C GLU A 40 14.54 0.23 9.81
N GLY A 41 13.56 1.07 10.19
CA GLY A 41 13.76 2.52 10.28
C GLY A 41 13.54 3.30 8.98
N ALA A 42 13.10 2.65 7.89
CA ALA A 42 12.64 3.36 6.70
C ALA A 42 11.53 4.37 7.04
N ALA A 43 11.58 5.56 6.46
CA ALA A 43 10.56 6.58 6.67
C ALA A 43 9.29 6.24 5.89
N ILE A 44 8.19 5.92 6.59
CA ILE A 44 6.91 5.57 5.96
C ILE A 44 5.92 6.71 6.14
N ALA A 45 5.31 7.17 5.05
CA ALA A 45 4.30 8.22 5.09
C ALA A 45 3.13 7.88 4.17
N SER A 46 2.04 8.65 4.28
CA SER A 46 0.87 8.48 3.40
C SER A 46 0.36 9.80 2.81
N ALA A 47 -0.33 9.73 1.68
CA ALA A 47 -0.99 10.86 1.03
C ALA A 47 -2.21 10.38 0.19
N GLY A 48 -2.95 11.33 -0.40
CA GLY A 48 -4.13 11.05 -1.22
C GLY A 48 -4.14 11.88 -2.49
N VAL A 49 -4.46 11.27 -3.65
CA VAL A 49 -4.53 11.98 -4.95
C VAL A 49 -5.62 13.07 -4.98
N ARG A 50 -6.59 12.98 -4.08
CA ARG A 50 -7.59 13.99 -3.74
C ARG A 50 -7.71 14.05 -2.21
N GLY A 51 -6.56 14.24 -1.56
CA GLY A 51 -6.44 14.14 -0.11
C GLY A 51 -7.34 15.15 0.60
N LEU A 52 -8.09 14.68 1.59
CA LEU A 52 -8.96 15.55 2.39
C LEU A 52 -8.14 16.23 3.49
N THR A 53 -7.30 17.20 3.11
CA THR A 53 -6.32 17.82 4.00
C THR A 53 -6.88 18.18 5.39
N GLY A 54 -6.24 17.67 6.44
CA GLY A 54 -6.63 17.87 7.84
C GLY A 54 -7.70 16.91 8.37
N ALA A 55 -8.33 16.09 7.52
CA ALA A 55 -9.32 15.12 7.97
C ALA A 55 -8.67 13.99 8.81
N PRO A 56 -9.36 13.47 9.84
CA PRO A 56 -8.88 12.33 10.61
C PRO A 56 -8.98 11.04 9.79
N MET A 57 -8.34 10.00 10.30
CA MET A 57 -8.53 8.63 9.81
C MET A 57 -9.97 8.17 10.10
N CYS A 58 -10.59 7.40 9.20
CA CYS A 58 -11.94 6.87 9.41
C CYS A 58 -11.94 5.72 10.44
N ASP A 59 -13.05 5.56 11.16
CA ASP A 59 -13.15 4.62 12.29
C ASP A 59 -12.91 3.15 11.92
N VAL A 60 -13.32 2.74 10.72
CA VAL A 60 -13.13 1.35 10.27
C VAL A 60 -11.65 1.07 10.01
N ALA A 61 -10.92 2.03 9.43
CA ALA A 61 -9.48 1.89 9.24
C ALA A 61 -8.71 1.96 10.56
N ARG A 62 -9.16 2.81 11.50
CA ARG A 62 -8.63 2.87 12.87
C ARG A 62 -8.78 1.53 13.60
N GLY A 63 -9.95 0.90 13.48
CA GLY A 63 -10.20 -0.44 14.04
C GLY A 63 -9.43 -1.57 13.35
N GLY A 64 -8.76 -1.29 12.24
CA GLY A 64 -7.86 -2.20 11.54
C GLY A 64 -6.40 -2.11 12.00
N LEU A 65 -6.07 -1.31 13.02
CA LEU A 65 -4.71 -1.24 13.57
C LEU A 65 -4.63 -2.08 14.84
N ASP A 66 -3.43 -2.61 15.12
CA ASP A 66 -3.18 -3.30 16.39
C ASP A 66 -3.01 -2.27 17.52
N ASP A 67 -2.38 -1.13 17.23
CA ASP A 67 -2.33 0.03 18.12
C ASP A 67 -2.92 1.29 17.45
N ALA A 68 -4.14 1.64 17.84
CA ALA A 68 -4.84 2.81 17.31
C ALA A 68 -4.30 4.15 17.84
N SER A 69 -3.34 4.18 18.79
CA SER A 69 -2.82 5.43 19.37
C SER A 69 -2.21 6.36 18.32
N HIS A 70 -1.53 5.79 17.32
CA HIS A 70 -0.95 6.54 16.20
C HIS A 70 -2.01 7.09 15.25
N ALA A 71 -3.19 6.48 15.21
CA ALA A 71 -4.28 6.88 14.33
C ALA A 71 -4.88 8.25 14.70
N ASP A 72 -4.81 8.64 15.98
CA ASP A 72 -5.27 9.96 16.47
C ASP A 72 -4.40 11.10 15.97
N ALA A 73 -3.11 10.85 15.74
CA ALA A 73 -2.16 11.83 15.21
C ALA A 73 -2.28 11.99 13.68
N HIS A 74 -2.88 11.02 12.98
CA HIS A 74 -3.01 11.07 11.53
C HIS A 74 -3.84 12.28 11.08
N ARG A 75 -3.32 13.02 10.11
CA ARG A 75 -4.06 14.02 9.37
C ARG A 75 -3.86 13.78 7.89
N ALA A 76 -4.97 13.63 7.18
CA ALA A 76 -4.95 13.48 5.75
C ALA A 76 -4.24 14.68 5.10
N ARG A 77 -3.54 14.42 3.99
CA ARG A 77 -2.89 15.43 3.16
C ARG A 77 -3.01 15.08 1.68
N GLU A 78 -3.08 16.12 0.86
CA GLU A 78 -3.09 15.98 -0.58
C GLU A 78 -1.70 15.62 -1.12
N LEU A 79 -1.69 14.74 -2.12
CA LEU A 79 -0.50 14.33 -2.83
C LEU A 79 -0.06 15.44 -3.79
N ASP A 80 1.23 15.76 -3.79
CA ASP A 80 1.84 16.65 -4.77
C ASP A 80 3.08 16.00 -5.40
N GLY A 81 3.64 16.67 -6.41
CA GLY A 81 4.85 16.20 -7.10
C GLY A 81 6.09 16.14 -6.20
N ALA A 82 6.20 17.03 -5.21
CA ALA A 82 7.35 17.08 -4.32
C ALA A 82 7.41 15.85 -3.40
N LEU A 83 6.26 15.42 -2.86
CA LEU A 83 6.13 14.19 -2.09
C LEU A 83 6.53 12.96 -2.92
N ILE A 84 6.11 12.89 -4.19
CA ILE A 84 6.47 11.79 -5.09
C ILE A 84 7.96 11.79 -5.42
N VAL A 85 8.54 12.97 -5.65
CA VAL A 85 9.96 13.09 -5.97
C VAL A 85 10.81 12.67 -4.77
N ALA A 86 10.45 13.11 -3.56
CA ALA A 86 11.17 12.82 -2.32
C ALA A 86 11.11 11.35 -1.88
N ALA A 87 10.03 10.62 -2.20
CA ALA A 87 9.87 9.22 -1.79
C ALA A 87 10.70 8.26 -2.66
N ASP A 88 11.43 7.31 -2.11
CA ASP A 88 12.20 6.32 -2.89
C ASP A 88 11.32 5.22 -3.50
N LEU A 89 10.19 4.94 -2.86
CA LEU A 89 9.17 3.99 -3.30
C LEU A 89 7.77 4.58 -3.08
N VAL A 90 6.90 4.48 -4.09
CA VAL A 90 5.50 4.90 -4.00
C VAL A 90 4.59 3.69 -4.22
N ILE A 91 3.69 3.44 -3.28
CA ILE A 91 2.74 2.33 -3.33
C ILE A 91 1.31 2.86 -3.36
N THR A 92 0.58 2.59 -4.44
CA THR A 92 -0.82 3.02 -4.62
C THR A 92 -1.80 1.90 -4.28
N MET A 93 -3.04 2.23 -3.92
CA MET A 93 -4.09 1.22 -3.69
C MET A 93 -4.73 0.75 -4.99
N GLU A 94 -4.88 1.65 -5.96
CA GLU A 94 -5.54 1.38 -7.23
C GLU A 94 -4.68 1.80 -8.43
N ARG A 95 -4.97 1.23 -9.60
CA ARG A 95 -4.29 1.58 -10.86
C ARG A 95 -4.53 3.03 -11.29
N GLU A 96 -5.72 3.58 -11.04
CA GLU A 96 -6.04 4.97 -11.38
C GLU A 96 -5.12 5.96 -10.65
N GLN A 97 -4.82 5.67 -9.38
CA GLN A 97 -3.93 6.48 -8.54
C GLN A 97 -2.50 6.47 -9.09
N ARG A 98 -2.02 5.34 -9.63
CA ARG A 98 -0.74 5.27 -10.34
C ARG A 98 -0.73 6.18 -11.57
N GLY A 99 -1.85 6.26 -12.29
CA GLY A 99 -2.03 7.22 -13.38
C GLY A 99 -1.98 8.68 -12.92
N ALA A 100 -2.55 9.00 -11.75
CA ALA A 100 -2.46 10.34 -11.16
C ALA A 100 -1.02 10.70 -10.75
N VAL A 101 -0.29 9.77 -10.12
CA VAL A 101 1.13 9.93 -9.78
C VAL A 101 1.96 10.25 -11.04
N ALA A 102 1.73 9.53 -12.14
CA ALA A 102 2.43 9.76 -13.41
C ALA A 102 2.18 11.15 -14.02
N ARG A 103 1.01 11.76 -13.75
CA ARG A 103 0.69 13.13 -14.18
C ARG A 103 1.34 14.18 -13.28
N LEU A 104 1.35 13.95 -11.97
CA LEU A 104 1.90 14.88 -10.97
C LEU A 104 3.44 14.92 -10.97
N ALA A 105 4.08 13.79 -11.27
CA ALA A 105 5.54 13.68 -11.33
C ALA A 105 5.99 12.81 -12.52
N PRO A 106 6.00 13.37 -13.73
CA PRO A 106 6.51 12.67 -14.92
C PRO A 106 7.96 12.20 -14.71
N GLY A 107 8.28 10.97 -15.12
CA GLY A 107 9.61 10.37 -14.98
C GLY A 107 9.77 9.49 -13.74
N GLN A 108 8.88 9.62 -12.75
CA GLN A 108 8.97 8.86 -11.50
C GLN A 108 8.31 7.49 -11.56
N GLN A 109 7.77 7.06 -12.71
CA GLN A 109 6.96 5.83 -12.81
C GLN A 109 7.74 4.56 -12.45
N GLY A 110 9.07 4.58 -12.56
CA GLY A 110 9.95 3.44 -12.24
C GLY A 110 9.83 2.95 -10.79
N LYS A 111 9.49 3.84 -9.86
CA LYS A 111 9.34 3.57 -8.41
C LYS A 111 7.89 3.51 -7.92
N VAL A 112 6.91 3.40 -8.83
CA VAL A 112 5.48 3.40 -8.47
C VAL A 112 4.85 2.03 -8.73
N PHE A 113 4.23 1.43 -7.72
CA PHE A 113 3.60 0.11 -7.79
C PHE A 113 2.24 0.16 -7.12
N THR A 114 1.30 -0.70 -7.52
CA THR A 114 0.12 -0.93 -6.67
C THR A 114 0.49 -1.81 -5.49
N ILE A 115 -0.29 -1.80 -4.41
CA ILE A 115 0.01 -2.59 -3.21
C ILE A 115 0.04 -4.11 -3.48
N ARG A 116 -0.79 -4.60 -4.42
CA ARG A 116 -0.74 -6.00 -4.86
C ARG A 116 0.54 -6.32 -5.63
N GLU A 117 0.94 -5.44 -6.56
CA GLU A 117 2.24 -5.57 -7.26
C GLU A 117 3.39 -5.57 -6.24
N ALA A 118 3.37 -4.64 -5.29
CA ALA A 118 4.40 -4.51 -4.27
C ALA A 118 4.53 -5.79 -3.43
N ALA A 119 3.42 -6.34 -2.93
CA ALA A 119 3.43 -7.58 -2.15
C ALA A 119 4.05 -8.76 -2.92
N ALA A 120 3.67 -8.94 -4.19
CA ALA A 120 4.20 -10.03 -5.01
C ALA A 120 5.69 -9.84 -5.38
N MET A 121 6.10 -8.60 -5.68
CA MET A 121 7.49 -8.32 -6.05
C MET A 121 8.43 -8.34 -4.85
N VAL A 122 8.00 -7.88 -3.68
CA VAL A 122 8.77 -7.98 -2.43
C VAL A 122 9.02 -9.44 -2.07
N GLU A 123 8.01 -10.31 -2.22
CA GLU A 123 8.17 -11.75 -2.02
C GLU A 123 9.20 -12.34 -2.99
N ALA A 124 9.08 -12.06 -4.28
CA ALA A 124 10.04 -12.53 -5.27
C ALA A 124 11.47 -12.01 -5.00
N VAL A 125 11.62 -10.77 -4.50
CA VAL A 125 12.92 -10.22 -4.08
C VAL A 125 13.48 -10.98 -2.87
N ALA A 126 12.65 -11.28 -1.87
CA ALA A 126 13.04 -12.03 -0.69
C ALA A 126 13.41 -13.49 -1.02
N GLU A 127 12.72 -14.12 -1.96
CA GLU A 127 13.01 -15.48 -2.42
C GLU A 127 14.30 -15.56 -3.27
N ALA A 128 14.63 -14.49 -4.00
CA ALA A 128 15.81 -14.46 -4.87
C ALA A 128 17.13 -14.31 -4.09
N GLY A 129 17.12 -13.89 -2.83
CA GLY A 129 18.31 -13.75 -2.00
C GLY A 129 18.20 -12.66 -0.93
N PRO A 130 19.35 -12.17 -0.42
CA PRO A 130 19.37 -11.14 0.62
C PRO A 130 18.61 -9.88 0.21
N LEU A 131 17.82 -9.35 1.15
CA LEU A 131 17.10 -8.10 0.96
C LEU A 131 18.08 -6.93 0.72
N PRO A 132 17.68 -5.94 -0.11
CA PRO A 132 18.47 -4.73 -0.35
C PRO A 132 18.63 -3.89 0.94
N GLY A 133 19.69 -3.08 1.00
CA GLY A 133 20.00 -2.27 2.17
C GLY A 133 19.29 -0.90 2.20
N THR A 134 18.65 -0.52 1.09
CA THR A 134 17.89 0.74 0.99
C THR A 134 16.56 0.55 0.26
N VAL A 135 15.61 1.45 0.50
CA VAL A 135 14.32 1.47 -0.19
C VAL A 135 14.48 1.73 -1.69
N ALA A 136 15.48 2.54 -2.10
CA ALA A 136 15.76 2.79 -3.51
C ALA A 136 16.23 1.53 -4.24
N GLU A 137 17.13 0.75 -3.63
CA GLU A 137 17.55 -0.54 -4.18
C GLU A 137 16.39 -1.54 -4.25
N LEU A 138 15.49 -1.55 -3.27
CA LEU A 138 14.26 -2.33 -3.32
C LEU A 138 13.40 -1.94 -4.52
N ALA A 139 13.17 -0.64 -4.72
CA ALA A 139 12.37 -0.14 -5.84
C ALA A 139 12.98 -0.55 -7.20
N GLU A 140 14.30 -0.50 -7.35
CA GLU A 140 14.99 -0.94 -8.58
C GLU A 140 14.87 -2.45 -8.81
N ARG A 141 15.00 -3.28 -7.76
CA ARG A 141 14.77 -4.74 -7.89
C ARG A 141 13.32 -5.06 -8.25
N MET A 142 12.35 -4.41 -7.61
CA MET A 142 10.93 -4.55 -7.95
C MET A 142 10.67 -4.11 -9.39
N ARG A 143 11.33 -3.03 -9.85
CA ARG A 143 11.20 -2.54 -11.22
C ARG A 143 11.70 -3.56 -12.23
N ALA A 144 12.82 -4.23 -11.95
CA ALA A 144 13.36 -5.30 -12.80
C ALA A 144 12.41 -6.51 -12.93
N LEU A 145 11.52 -6.71 -11.96
CA LEU A 145 10.51 -7.78 -11.96
C LEU A 145 9.20 -7.41 -12.66
N ARG A 146 9.02 -6.15 -13.08
CA ARG A 146 7.81 -5.73 -13.82
C ARG A 146 7.66 -6.55 -15.10
N GLY A 147 6.46 -7.12 -15.28
CA GLY A 147 6.14 -7.97 -16.43
C GLY A 147 6.60 -9.44 -16.28
N ILE A 148 7.45 -9.74 -15.29
CA ILE A 148 7.88 -11.10 -14.94
C ILE A 148 6.99 -11.64 -13.81
N VAL A 149 6.94 -10.90 -12.70
CA VAL A 149 6.10 -11.24 -11.55
C VAL A 149 4.71 -10.64 -11.76
N ARG A 150 3.68 -11.47 -11.68
CA ARG A 150 2.28 -11.03 -11.71
C ARG A 150 1.68 -11.25 -10.34
N PRO A 151 1.03 -10.23 -9.74
CA PRO A 151 0.32 -10.44 -8.49
C PRO A 151 -0.82 -11.46 -8.71
N PRO A 152 -1.12 -12.28 -7.69
CA PRO A 152 -2.21 -13.23 -7.78
C PRO A 152 -3.53 -12.47 -7.97
N VAL A 153 -4.31 -12.90 -8.96
CA VAL A 153 -5.67 -12.40 -9.15
C VAL A 153 -6.51 -12.87 -7.96
N PRO A 154 -7.19 -11.97 -7.23
CA PRO A 154 -8.07 -12.35 -6.14
C PRO A 154 -9.13 -13.35 -6.61
N ALA A 155 -9.45 -14.33 -5.76
CA ALA A 155 -10.58 -15.20 -6.04
C ALA A 155 -11.87 -14.35 -6.07
N PRO A 156 -12.79 -14.60 -7.01
CA PRO A 156 -14.04 -13.85 -7.08
C PRO A 156 -14.81 -13.95 -5.76
N VAL A 157 -15.20 -12.80 -5.21
CA VAL A 157 -15.95 -12.71 -3.96
C VAL A 157 -17.29 -13.44 -4.11
N GLN A 158 -17.43 -14.61 -3.48
CA GLN A 158 -18.69 -15.35 -3.48
C GLN A 158 -19.71 -14.65 -2.56
N ARG A 159 -20.65 -13.90 -3.15
CA ARG A 159 -21.80 -13.36 -2.42
C ARG A 159 -22.72 -14.50 -1.96
N ARG A 160 -22.82 -14.76 -0.66
CA ARG A 160 -23.78 -15.74 -0.06
C ARG A 160 -25.13 -15.06 0.23
N GLY A 161 -26.24 -15.73 -0.11
CA GLY A 161 -27.62 -15.32 0.26
C GLY A 161 -28.62 -15.23 -0.90
N LEU A 162 -29.88 -14.86 -0.59
CA LEU A 162 -30.97 -14.65 -1.57
C LEU A 162 -30.63 -13.62 -2.68
N GLY A 163 -29.61 -12.78 -2.45
CA GLY A 163 -29.06 -11.85 -3.44
C GLY A 163 -28.46 -12.51 -4.70
N ARG A 164 -28.31 -13.84 -4.72
CA ARG A 164 -27.90 -14.60 -5.92
C ARG A 164 -28.97 -14.62 -7.01
N LEU A 165 -30.25 -14.50 -6.64
CA LEU A 165 -31.40 -14.46 -7.57
C LEU A 165 -31.67 -13.05 -8.11
N LEU A 166 -31.23 -12.02 -7.38
CA LEU A 166 -31.33 -10.60 -7.75
C LEU A 166 -29.98 -10.02 -8.20
N ALA A 167 -28.97 -10.87 -8.37
CA ALA A 167 -27.64 -10.45 -8.80
C ALA A 167 -27.72 -9.91 -10.23
N ARG A 168 -27.65 -8.58 -10.34
CA ARG A 168 -27.27 -7.90 -11.58
C ARG A 168 -26.03 -8.60 -12.14
N LYS A 169 -25.95 -8.77 -13.47
CA LYS A 169 -24.70 -9.17 -14.14
C LYS A 169 -23.55 -8.37 -13.49
N PRO A 170 -22.43 -9.01 -13.10
CA PRO A 170 -21.28 -8.27 -12.59
C PRO A 170 -20.97 -7.15 -13.58
N SER A 171 -20.90 -5.91 -13.10
CA SER A 171 -20.45 -4.79 -13.91
C SER A 171 -19.08 -5.15 -14.49
N GLU A 172 -18.84 -4.81 -15.75
CA GLU A 172 -17.65 -5.13 -16.56
C GLU A 172 -16.29 -4.73 -15.98
N ALA A 173 -16.21 -4.21 -14.75
CA ALA A 173 -14.95 -4.16 -14.02
C ALA A 173 -14.62 -5.58 -13.51
N ALA A 174 -14.12 -6.43 -14.42
CA ALA A 174 -13.32 -7.57 -13.99
C ALA A 174 -12.21 -7.03 -13.08
N ASP A 175 -12.02 -7.65 -11.92
CA ASP A 175 -10.92 -7.34 -11.00
C ASP A 175 -9.63 -7.25 -11.82
N ASP A 176 -9.02 -6.06 -11.84
CA ASP A 176 -7.82 -5.82 -12.64
C ASP A 176 -6.61 -6.57 -12.08
N GLY A 177 -6.76 -7.25 -10.94
CA GLY A 177 -5.74 -8.04 -10.25
C GLY A 177 -4.69 -7.19 -9.54
N LEU A 178 -4.77 -5.85 -9.67
CA LEU A 178 -3.77 -4.91 -9.19
C LEU A 178 -4.33 -4.01 -8.08
N SER A 179 -5.63 -3.73 -8.11
CA SER A 179 -6.28 -2.73 -7.28
C SER A 179 -6.90 -3.32 -6.01
N VAL A 180 -6.91 -2.52 -4.95
CA VAL A 180 -7.74 -2.71 -3.77
C VAL A 180 -8.83 -1.64 -3.82
N GLU A 181 -10.05 -2.08 -4.15
CA GLU A 181 -11.21 -1.21 -4.36
C GLU A 181 -11.54 -0.37 -3.11
N ASP A 182 -12.14 0.81 -3.30
CA ASP A 182 -12.59 1.64 -2.20
C ASP A 182 -13.97 1.23 -1.68
N GLY A 183 -14.01 0.48 -0.58
CA GLY A 183 -15.27 0.12 0.06
C GLY A 183 -16.06 1.28 0.67
N HIS A 184 -15.50 2.50 0.79
CA HIS A 184 -16.16 3.64 1.47
C HIS A 184 -17.54 3.98 0.91
N ASN A 185 -17.72 3.82 -0.40
CA ASN A 185 -18.92 4.27 -1.10
C ASN A 185 -19.84 3.11 -1.49
N ILE A 186 -19.59 1.90 -0.98
CA ILE A 186 -20.35 0.70 -1.34
C ILE A 186 -21.28 0.32 -0.19
N ASP A 187 -20.74 -0.31 0.86
CA ASP A 187 -21.45 -0.67 2.09
C ASP A 187 -20.43 -1.01 3.20
N ALA A 188 -20.91 -1.24 4.43
CA ALA A 188 -20.06 -1.52 5.58
C ALA A 188 -19.24 -2.82 5.44
N ALA A 189 -19.79 -3.85 4.78
CA ALA A 189 -19.10 -5.12 4.60
C ALA A 189 -17.96 -4.98 3.57
N ALA A 190 -18.20 -4.27 2.47
CA ALA A 190 -17.19 -3.92 1.49
C ALA A 190 -16.08 -3.06 2.10
N HIS A 191 -16.42 -2.12 2.98
CA HIS A 191 -15.45 -1.31 3.71
C HIS A 191 -14.58 -2.17 4.65
N ALA A 192 -15.18 -3.05 5.45
CA ALA A 192 -14.44 -3.97 6.31
C ALA A 192 -13.51 -4.90 5.51
N ALA A 193 -14.00 -5.46 4.40
CA ALA A 193 -13.19 -6.30 3.50
C ALA A 193 -12.02 -5.52 2.88
N THR A 194 -12.23 -4.25 2.54
CA THR A 194 -11.17 -3.35 2.05
C THR A 194 -10.07 -3.16 3.10
N VAL A 195 -10.45 -2.90 4.36
CA VAL A 195 -9.50 -2.74 5.47
C VAL A 195 -8.70 -4.02 5.70
N GLU A 196 -9.36 -5.18 5.71
CA GLU A 196 -8.70 -6.48 5.84
C GLU A 196 -7.71 -6.76 4.69
N ASP A 197 -8.12 -6.47 3.45
CA ASP A 197 -7.24 -6.60 2.29
C ASP A 197 -5.99 -5.72 2.38
N VAL A 198 -6.15 -4.47 2.83
CA VAL A 198 -5.03 -3.56 3.05
C VAL A 198 -4.11 -4.10 4.14
N ARG A 199 -4.64 -4.46 5.32
CA ARG A 199 -3.86 -5.01 6.45
C ARG A 199 -3.04 -6.22 6.01
N ARG A 200 -3.68 -7.18 5.36
CA ARG A 200 -3.04 -8.41 4.88
C ARG A 200 -1.88 -8.10 3.94
N LEU A 201 -2.07 -7.19 2.98
CA LEU A 201 -1.04 -6.85 2.00
C LEU A 201 0.09 -6.03 2.62
N SER A 202 -0.20 -5.01 3.44
CA SER A 202 0.85 -4.21 4.10
C SER A 202 1.63 -5.04 5.12
N GLY A 203 0.94 -5.90 5.87
CA GLY A 203 1.58 -6.84 6.80
C GLY A 203 2.48 -7.83 6.09
N ARG A 204 2.02 -8.44 4.98
CA ARG A 204 2.87 -9.32 4.17
C ARG A 204 4.14 -8.62 3.69
N ILE A 205 4.01 -7.38 3.19
CA ILE A 205 5.17 -6.58 2.77
C ILE A 205 6.12 -6.36 3.96
N GLY A 206 5.62 -5.89 5.10
CA GLY A 206 6.45 -5.60 6.27
C GLY A 206 7.15 -6.83 6.83
N THR A 207 6.43 -7.94 7.03
CA THR A 207 6.99 -9.20 7.53
C THR A 207 8.08 -9.76 6.60
N LEU A 208 7.86 -9.72 5.28
CA LEU A 208 8.87 -10.15 4.30
C LEU A 208 10.12 -9.26 4.35
N LEU A 209 9.94 -7.93 4.40
CA LEU A 209 11.06 -6.98 4.51
C LEU A 209 11.77 -7.05 5.87
N ALA A 210 11.08 -7.52 6.90
CA ALA A 210 11.67 -7.80 8.20
C ALA A 210 12.56 -9.06 8.23
N GLY A 211 12.61 -9.81 7.13
CA GLY A 211 13.31 -11.09 7.04
C GLY A 211 12.57 -12.24 7.74
N GLN A 212 11.31 -12.01 8.12
CA GLN A 212 10.46 -13.02 8.72
C GLN A 212 9.73 -13.75 7.59
N ALA A 213 9.98 -15.04 7.42
CA ALA A 213 9.21 -15.82 6.45
C ALA A 213 7.74 -15.80 6.88
N ALA A 214 6.82 -15.44 5.97
CA ALA A 214 5.39 -15.52 6.24
C ALA A 214 5.06 -16.97 6.65
N THR A 215 4.60 -17.16 7.88
CA THR A 215 4.15 -18.46 8.38
C THR A 215 3.09 -18.99 7.40
N ARG A 216 3.44 -20.07 6.70
CA ARG A 216 2.58 -20.69 5.67
C ARG A 216 1.35 -21.35 6.29
#